data_AF-A0A3B9WLP2-F1
#
_entry.id   AF-A0A3B9WLP2-F1
#
_cell.length_a   1.000
_cell.length_b   1.000
_cell.length_c   1.000
_cell.angle_alpha   90.00
_cell.angle_beta   90.00
_cell.angle_gamma   90.00
#
_symmetry.space_group_name_H-M   'P 1'
#
loop_
_entity.id
_entity.type
_entity.pdbx_description
1 polymer ?
#
loop_
_entity_poly.entity_id
_entity_poly.type
_entity_poly.pdbx_seq_one_letter_code
_entity_poly.pdbx_strand_id
1 'polypeptide(L)' 'MPRIGAQVGESVRVTSQRATLVLSLQESVDVLRGTAWLPINLGGSDVRELLDVTKDVIDLKIEKMS' A
#
# COMPACT_ATOMS: atom_id res chain seq x y z
N MET A 1 -19.43 2.08 2.01
CA MET A 1 -18.35 2.88 1.38
C MET A 1 -17.01 2.23 1.68
N PRO A 2 -16.16 1.96 0.67
CA PRO A 2 -14.78 1.58 0.90
C PRO A 2 -14.07 2.67 1.71
N ARG A 3 -13.31 2.31 2.75
CA ARG A 3 -12.71 3.30 3.69
C ARG A 3 -11.67 4.21 3.03
N ILE A 4 -11.00 3.70 2.00
CA ILE A 4 -9.95 4.40 1.24
C ILE A 4 -10.49 5.05 -0.04
N GLY A 5 -11.81 5.03 -0.26
CA GLY A 5 -12.46 5.64 -1.44
C GLY A 5 -12.19 4.94 -2.78
N ALA A 6 -11.28 3.95 -2.81
CA ALA A 6 -10.96 3.15 -3.98
C ALA A 6 -11.66 1.77 -3.94
N GLN A 7 -11.93 1.22 -5.12
CA GLN A 7 -12.53 -0.09 -5.32
C GLN A 7 -11.46 -1.17 -5.53
N VAL A 8 -11.83 -2.43 -5.32
CA VAL A 8 -10.97 -3.57 -5.68
C VAL A 8 -10.65 -3.52 -7.18
N GLY A 9 -9.40 -3.78 -7.54
CA GLY A 9 -8.90 -3.66 -8.91
C GLY A 9 -8.42 -2.26 -9.29
N GLU A 10 -8.78 -1.21 -8.54
CA GLU A 10 -8.23 0.13 -8.76
C GLU A 10 -6.81 0.24 -8.20
N SER A 11 -6.01 1.12 -8.80
CA SER A 11 -4.70 1.48 -8.24
C SER A 11 -4.82 2.58 -7.20
N VAL A 12 -4.04 2.45 -6.14
CA VAL A 12 -3.86 3.47 -5.09
C VAL A 12 -2.42 3.96 -5.09
N ARG A 13 -2.26 5.22 -4.69
CA ARG A 13 -0.94 5.78 -4.36
C ARG A 13 -0.65 5.48 -2.91
N VAL A 14 0.52 4.89 -2.65
CA VAL A 14 1.03 4.61 -1.31
C VAL A 14 2.31 5.41 -1.11
N THR A 15 2.30 6.30 -0.14
CA THR A 15 3.41 7.22 0.13
C THR A 15 3.92 7.02 1.54
N SER A 16 5.24 6.90 1.66
CA SER A 16 5.99 6.98 2.92
C SER A 16 6.82 8.27 2.91
N GLN A 17 7.63 8.47 3.96
CA GLN A 17 8.64 9.53 3.96
C GLN A 17 9.77 9.30 2.94
N ARG A 18 9.97 8.06 2.47
CA ARG A 18 11.09 7.69 1.58
C ARG A 18 10.71 7.65 0.11
N ALA A 19 9.51 7.16 -0.20
CA ALA A 19 9.09 6.88 -1.56
C ALA A 19 7.57 6.98 -1.72
N THR A 20 7.15 7.03 -2.98
CA THR A 20 5.75 6.95 -3.40
C THR A 20 5.63 5.87 -4.47
N LEU A 21 4.73 4.91 -4.26
CA LEU A 21 4.45 3.82 -5.18
C LEU A 21 2.98 3.84 -5.62
N VAL A 22 2.70 3.27 -6.78
CA VAL A 22 1.34 3.02 -7.25
C VAL A 22 1.12 1.51 -7.24
N LEU A 23 0.12 1.06 -6.48
CA LEU A 23 -0.14 -0.37 -6.24
C LEU A 23 -1.62 -0.69 -6.52
N SER A 24 -1.89 -1.83 -7.14
CA SER A 24 -3.26 -2.28 -7.39
C SER A 24 -3.88 -2.89 -6.14
N LEU A 25 -5.12 -2.52 -5.83
CA LEU A 25 -5.88 -3.10 -4.74
C LEU A 25 -6.43 -4.48 -5.12
N GLN A 26 -6.24 -5.44 -4.21
CA GLN A 26 -6.81 -6.77 -4.30
C GLN A 26 -7.61 -7.07 -3.04
N GLU A 27 -8.72 -7.78 -3.20
CA GLU A 27 -9.44 -8.32 -2.04
C GLU A 27 -8.85 -9.66 -1.62
N SER A 28 -8.85 -9.92 -0.31
CA SER A 28 -8.55 -11.22 0.24
C SER A 28 -9.34 -11.41 1.52
N VAL A 29 -9.98 -12.57 1.65
CA VAL A 29 -10.73 -12.97 2.85
C VAL A 29 -9.81 -13.28 4.03
N ASP A 30 -8.53 -13.51 3.77
CA ASP A 30 -7.51 -13.83 4.78
C ASP A 30 -6.88 -12.57 5.40
N VAL A 31 -7.17 -11.39 4.83
CA VAL A 31 -6.64 -10.10 5.33
C VAL A 31 -7.67 -9.43 6.22
N LEU A 32 -7.30 -9.23 7.49
CA LEU A 32 -8.17 -8.60 8.47
C LEU A 32 -8.49 -7.16 8.10
N ARG A 33 -9.72 -6.73 8.39
CA ARG A 33 -10.15 -5.35 8.19
C ARG A 33 -9.22 -4.38 8.93
N GLY A 34 -8.74 -3.36 8.22
CA GLY A 34 -7.82 -2.36 8.75
C GLY A 34 -6.35 -2.74 8.61
N THR A 35 -6.04 -3.91 8.05
CA THR A 35 -4.69 -4.31 7.65
C THR A 35 -4.62 -4.45 6.13
N ALA A 36 -3.40 -4.41 5.62
CA ALA A 36 -3.08 -4.72 4.23
C ALA A 36 -1.83 -5.59 4.20
N TRP A 37 -1.75 -6.49 3.21
CA TRP A 37 -0.52 -7.22 2.92
C TRP A 37 0.18 -6.56 1.75
N LEU A 38 1.50 -6.37 1.88
CA LEU A 38 2.32 -5.72 0.89
C LEU A 38 3.43 -6.70 0.45
N PRO A 39 3.38 -7.22 -0.77
CA PRO A 39 4.37 -8.19 -1.26
C PRO A 39 5.72 -7.51 -1.50
N ILE A 40 6.80 -8.09 -0.98
CA ILE A 40 8.15 -7.50 -1.01
C ILE A 40 9.07 -8.05 -2.12
N ASN A 41 8.57 -8.93 -3.00
CA ASN A 41 9.35 -9.60 -4.05
C ASN A 41 8.60 -9.75 -5.39
N LEU A 42 7.71 -8.81 -5.74
CA LEU A 42 7.09 -8.79 -7.08
C LEU A 42 7.99 -8.02 -8.05
N GLY A 43 8.14 -8.52 -9.28
CA GLY A 43 8.79 -7.76 -10.35
C GLY A 43 8.00 -6.48 -10.65
N GLY A 44 8.69 -5.34 -10.76
CA GLY A 44 8.07 -4.02 -10.94
C GLY A 44 8.45 -3.07 -9.80
N SER A 45 7.47 -2.36 -9.24
CA SER A 45 7.67 -1.43 -8.11
C SER A 45 8.12 -2.17 -6.85
N ASP A 46 9.30 -1.81 -6.33
CA ASP A 46 9.85 -2.42 -5.13
C ASP A 46 9.30 -1.76 -3.87
N VAL A 47 8.38 -2.45 -3.21
CA VAL A 47 7.75 -2.02 -1.95
C VAL A 47 8.79 -1.68 -0.86
N ARG A 48 9.99 -2.29 -0.90
CA ARG A 48 11.04 -2.02 0.09
C ARG A 48 11.53 -0.57 0.03
N GLU A 49 11.28 0.15 -1.06
CA GLU A 49 11.55 1.59 -1.16
C GLU A 49 10.73 2.42 -0.17
N LEU A 50 9.55 1.92 0.26
CA LEU A 50 8.73 2.59 1.27
C LEU A 50 9.28 2.45 2.69
N LEU A 51 10.14 1.45 2.95
CA LEU A 51 10.54 1.06 4.29
C LEU A 51 11.74 1.88 4.78
N ASP A 52 11.63 2.50 5.96
CA ASP A 52 12.77 3.04 6.69
C ASP A 52 13.18 2.04 7.78
N VAL A 53 14.23 1.26 7.52
CA VAL A 53 14.70 0.20 8.43
C VAL A 53 15.34 0.73 9.71
N THR A 54 15.52 2.05 9.83
CA THR A 54 16.03 2.69 11.04
C THR A 54 14.91 3.05 12.03
N LYS A 55 13.65 2.84 11.65
CA LYS A 55 12.47 3.16 12.47
C LYS A 55 11.66 1.91 12.78
N ASP A 56 11.18 1.82 14.02
CA ASP A 56 10.29 0.74 14.46
C ASP A 56 8.90 0.82 13.82
N VAL A 57 8.46 2.05 13.52
CA VAL A 57 7.17 2.34 12.88
C VAL A 57 7.37 3.42 11.82
N ILE A 58 6.71 3.24 10.67
CA ILE A 58 6.64 4.24 9.61
C ILE A 58 5.19 4.58 9.31
N ASP A 59 4.94 5.85 9.03
CA ASP A 59 3.63 6.30 8.58
C ASP A 59 3.49 6.07 7.08
N LEU A 60 2.33 5.55 6.68
CA LEU A 60 1.93 5.39 5.29
C LEU A 60 0.66 6.19 5.01
N LYS A 61 0.68 6.93 3.91
CA LYS A 61 -0.50 7.58 3.35
C LYS A 61 -0.97 6.79 2.14
N ILE A 62 -2.26 6.42 2.13
CA ILE A 62 -2.90 5.70 1.02
C ILE A 62 -3.95 6.61 0.41
N GLU A 63 -3.87 6.84 -0.89
CA GLU A 63 -4.75 7.75 -1.62
C GLU A 63 -5.31 7.10 -2.88
N LYS A 64 -6.58 7.36 -3.18
CA LYS A 64 -7.16 7.02 -4.48
C LYS A 64 -6.44 7.79 -5.59
N MET A 65 -6.18 7.12 -6.71
CA MET A 65 -5.76 7.78 -7.94
C MET A 65 -6.98 8.50 -8.56
N SER A 66 -6.87 9.82 -8.68
CA SER A 66 -7.89 10.69 -9.30
C SER A 66 -8.16 10.34 -10.75
#